data_AF-A0A831RF59-F1
#
_entry.id   AF-A0A831RF59-F1
#
_cell.length_a   1.000
_cell.length_b   1.000
_cell.length_c   1.000
_cell.angle_alpha   90.00
_cell.angle_beta   90.00
_cell.angle_gamma   90.00
#
_symmetry.space_group_name_H-M   'P 1'
#
loop_
_entity.id
_entity.type
_entity.pdbx_description
1 polymer ?
#
loop_
_entity_poly.entity_id
_entity_poly.type
_entity_poly.pdbx_seq_one_letter_code
_entity_poly.pdbx_strand_id
1 'polypeptide(L)'
;MSRIRLQSLLYMTLTAVLFVGGYFFLRAAYHLAEPMPFAQEIVLVVLGTLATILITALLLNKQTEVELAKEQNVKFLELKSTIYMELLNYLEGLFHQPQVTEDDVIRLQFLTHKLAISASPEVLHRYQKLLQIFAAGIGDRRLDHRERDDLHTALAELTIAIRRDLIGELDAVSTVSAQEIERRVRANNAATTAIDDRYQPV
;
A
#
# COMPACT_ATOMS: atom_id res chain seq x y z
N MET A 1 11.66 26.50 13.88
CA MET A 1 11.19 25.27 14.57
C MET A 1 10.68 25.50 16.01
N SER A 2 10.98 26.61 16.71
CA SER A 2 10.54 26.85 18.11
C SER A 2 9.07 27.31 18.28
N ARG A 3 8.54 28.12 17.34
CA ARG A 3 7.16 28.65 17.44
C ARG A 3 6.07 27.58 17.37
N ILE A 4 6.25 26.54 16.56
CA ILE A 4 5.30 25.44 16.43
C ILE A 4 5.21 24.65 17.74
N ARG A 5 6.34 24.34 18.39
CA ARG A 5 6.35 23.67 19.69
C ARG A 5 5.68 24.51 20.78
N LEU A 6 5.89 25.83 20.78
CA LEU A 6 5.27 26.73 21.77
C LEU A 6 3.75 26.78 21.61
N GLN A 7 3.25 26.82 20.37
CA GLN A 7 1.81 26.75 20.09
C GLN A 7 1.22 25.40 20.52
N SER A 8 1.87 24.29 20.19
CA SER A 8 1.44 22.96 20.67
C SER A 8 1.40 22.86 22.19
N LEU A 9 2.37 23.44 22.89
CA LEU A 9 2.42 23.47 24.35
C LEU A 9 1.30 24.34 24.95
N LEU A 10 1.01 25.47 24.32
CA LEU A 10 -0.11 26.35 24.68
C LEU A 10 -1.45 25.61 24.54
N TYR A 11 -1.69 24.96 23.40
CA TYR A 11 -2.90 24.18 23.17
C TYR A 11 -3.03 23.03 24.17
N MET A 12 -1.95 22.29 24.43
CA MET A 12 -1.94 21.21 25.42
C MET A 12 -2.29 21.73 26.83
N THR A 13 -1.72 22.86 27.22
CA THR A 13 -1.99 23.49 28.53
C THR A 13 -3.44 23.98 28.62
N LEU A 14 -3.94 24.62 27.56
CA LEU A 14 -5.34 25.08 27.50
C LEU A 14 -6.32 23.90 27.58
N THR A 15 -6.05 22.82 26.86
CA THR A 15 -6.84 21.58 26.93
C THR A 15 -6.80 20.98 28.34
N ALA A 16 -5.62 20.91 28.96
CA ALA A 16 -5.49 20.42 30.34
C ALA A 16 -6.30 21.26 31.34
N VAL A 17 -6.22 22.59 31.24
CA VAL A 17 -7.00 23.50 32.09
C VAL A 17 -8.51 23.31 31.87
N LEU A 18 -8.95 23.12 30.63
CA LEU A 18 -10.35 22.87 30.31
C LEU A 18 -10.85 21.56 30.94
N PHE A 19 -10.09 20.47 30.84
CA PHE A 19 -10.46 19.18 31.43
C PHE A 19 -10.47 19.22 32.96
N VAL A 20 -9.44 19.80 33.57
CA VAL A 20 -9.34 19.92 35.04
C VAL A 20 -10.44 20.85 35.57
N GLY A 21 -10.64 22.00 34.94
CA GLY A 21 -11.68 22.96 35.31
C GLY A 21 -13.09 22.36 35.13
N GLY A 22 -13.32 21.66 34.03
CA GLY A 22 -14.58 20.95 33.78
C GLY A 22 -14.88 19.89 34.84
N TYR A 23 -13.88 19.12 35.26
CA TYR A 23 -14.01 18.15 36.35
C TYR A 23 -14.39 18.82 37.69
N PHE A 24 -13.70 19.89 38.07
CA PHE A 24 -14.00 20.61 39.31
C PHE A 24 -15.39 21.26 39.27
N PHE A 25 -15.78 21.84 38.14
CA PHE A 25 -17.12 22.40 37.93
C PHE A 25 -18.20 21.33 38.13
N LEU A 26 -18.04 20.17 37.48
CA LEU A 26 -18.96 19.04 37.63
C LEU A 26 -19.05 18.57 39.09
N ARG A 27 -17.89 18.46 39.76
CA ARG A 27 -17.82 18.03 41.16
C ARG A 27 -18.52 19.01 42.10
N ALA A 28 -18.36 20.31 41.87
CA ALA A 28 -19.04 21.35 42.63
C ALA A 28 -20.55 21.35 42.37
N ALA A 29 -20.97 21.22 41.11
CA ALA A 29 -22.38 21.11 40.74
C ALA A 29 -23.05 19.89 41.39
N TYR A 30 -22.34 18.75 41.46
CA TYR A 30 -22.82 17.55 42.15
C TYR A 30 -23.02 17.77 43.65
N HIS A 31 -22.03 18.35 44.35
CA HIS A 31 -22.14 18.61 45.80
C HIS A 31 -23.20 19.67 46.12
N LEU A 32 -23.39 20.66 45.25
CA LEU A 32 -24.43 21.68 45.43
C LEU A 32 -25.85 21.11 45.29
N ALA A 33 -26.00 20.00 44.56
CA ALA A 33 -27.26 19.30 44.36
C ALA A 33 -27.58 18.25 45.45
N GLU A 34 -26.62 17.88 46.31
CA GLU A 34 -26.80 16.93 47.42
C GLU A 34 -28.02 17.19 48.33
N PRO A 35 -28.35 18.44 48.73
CA PRO A 35 -29.52 18.67 49.57
C PRO A 35 -30.86 18.46 48.85
N MET A 36 -30.86 18.25 47.52
CA MET A 36 -32.06 18.00 46.70
C MET A 36 -31.88 16.71 45.88
N PRO A 37 -32.28 15.53 46.41
CA PRO A 37 -32.01 14.24 45.77
C PRO A 37 -32.53 14.14 44.33
N PHE A 38 -33.70 14.72 44.05
CA PHE A 38 -34.26 14.76 42.70
C PHE A 38 -33.41 15.56 41.69
N ALA A 39 -32.82 16.68 42.12
CA ALA A 39 -31.95 17.50 41.27
C ALA A 39 -30.64 16.77 40.94
N GLN A 40 -30.08 16.06 41.91
CA GLN A 40 -28.88 15.25 41.75
C GLN A 40 -29.07 14.10 40.74
N GLU A 41 -30.22 13.40 40.80
CA GLU A 41 -30.57 12.36 39.84
C GLU A 41 -30.70 12.92 38.42
N ILE A 42 -31.37 14.05 38.23
CA ILE A 42 -31.49 14.72 36.92
C ILE A 42 -30.11 15.10 36.37
N VAL A 43 -29.23 15.67 37.21
CA VAL A 43 -27.86 16.03 36.81
C VAL A 43 -27.09 14.78 36.35
N LEU A 44 -27.19 13.66 37.07
CA LEU A 44 -26.54 12.41 36.70
C LEU A 44 -27.09 11.83 35.39
N VAL A 45 -28.41 11.85 35.19
CA VAL A 45 -29.04 11.40 33.94
C VAL A 45 -28.56 12.25 32.78
N VAL A 46 -28.60 13.58 32.89
CA VAL A 46 -28.15 14.49 31.84
C VAL A 46 -26.67 14.28 31.51
N LEU A 47 -25.81 14.16 32.54
CA LEU A 47 -24.38 13.89 32.34
C LEU A 47 -24.15 12.53 31.68
N GLY A 48 -24.86 11.49 32.11
CA GLY A 48 -24.78 10.16 31.52
C GLY A 48 -25.24 10.13 30.06
N THR A 49 -26.32 10.85 29.74
CA THR A 49 -26.80 11.01 28.35
C THR A 49 -25.79 11.77 27.51
N LEU A 50 -25.25 12.89 27.98
CA LEU A 50 -24.23 13.67 27.26
C LEU A 50 -22.97 12.85 27.01
N ALA A 51 -22.49 12.11 28.03
CA ALA A 51 -21.36 11.22 27.89
C ALA A 51 -21.62 10.12 26.85
N THR A 52 -22.81 9.50 26.90
CA THR A 52 -23.21 8.46 25.93
C THR A 52 -23.26 8.99 24.50
N ILE A 53 -23.84 10.17 24.28
CA ILE A 53 -23.90 10.83 22.97
C ILE A 53 -22.48 11.13 22.48
N LEU A 54 -21.62 11.67 23.34
CA LEU A 54 -20.24 11.99 22.99
C LEU A 54 -19.43 10.75 22.61
N ILE A 55 -19.51 9.69 23.42
CA ILE A 55 -18.83 8.42 23.16
C ILE A 55 -19.32 7.82 21.83
N THR A 56 -20.64 7.78 21.62
CA THR A 56 -21.23 7.25 20.38
C THR A 56 -20.75 8.06 19.17
N ALA A 57 -20.75 9.39 19.25
CA ALA A 57 -20.28 10.25 18.17
C ALA A 57 -18.79 10.01 17.87
N LEU A 58 -17.95 9.85 18.89
CA LEU A 58 -16.53 9.54 18.73
C LEU A 58 -16.31 8.17 18.08
N LEU A 59 -17.05 7.15 18.52
CA LEU A 59 -16.96 5.79 17.96
C LEU A 59 -17.40 5.77 16.50
N LEU A 60 -18.52 6.41 16.16
CA LEU A 60 -19.04 6.47 14.80
C LEU A 60 -18.04 7.17 13.87
N ASN A 61 -17.51 8.33 14.29
CA ASN A 61 -16.53 9.06 13.51
C ASN A 61 -15.26 8.23 13.26
N LYS A 62 -14.76 7.53 14.30
CA LYS A 62 -13.58 6.68 14.15
C LYS A 62 -13.83 5.47 13.25
N GLN A 63 -15.02 4.89 13.30
CA GLN A 63 -15.39 3.82 12.37
C GLN A 63 -15.44 4.32 10.93
N THR A 64 -16.07 5.47 10.69
CA THR A 64 -16.12 6.09 9.34
C THR A 64 -14.73 6.42 8.81
N GLU A 65 -13.83 6.95 9.64
CA GLU A 65 -12.44 7.24 9.25
C GLU A 65 -11.69 5.96 8.83
N VAL A 66 -11.83 4.89 9.61
CA VAL A 66 -11.20 3.58 9.31
C VAL A 66 -11.78 2.97 8.04
N GLU A 67 -13.09 3.05 7.84
CA GLU A 67 -13.77 2.52 6.65
C GLU A 67 -13.34 3.27 5.38
N LEU A 68 -13.29 4.61 5.45
CA LEU A 68 -12.83 5.44 4.34
C LEU A 68 -11.36 5.15 3.99
N ALA A 69 -10.50 5.04 4.99
CA ALA A 69 -9.09 4.68 4.79
C ALA A 69 -8.95 3.30 4.14
N LYS A 70 -9.77 2.32 4.56
CA LYS A 70 -9.83 1.00 3.95
C LYS A 70 -10.27 1.07 2.49
N GLU A 71 -11.32 1.81 2.17
CA GLU A 71 -11.82 1.98 0.80
C GLU A 71 -10.75 2.63 -0.10
N GLN A 72 -10.07 3.67 0.39
CA GLN A 72 -8.96 4.31 -0.33
C GLN A 72 -7.83 3.34 -0.61
N ASN A 73 -7.43 2.54 0.37
CA ASN A 73 -6.38 1.53 0.21
C ASN A 73 -6.77 0.46 -0.83
N VAL A 74 -8.02 -0.02 -0.79
CA VAL A 74 -8.52 -0.99 -1.79
C VAL A 74 -8.45 -0.41 -3.20
N LYS A 75 -8.93 0.83 -3.41
CA LYS A 75 -8.86 1.49 -4.73
C LYS A 75 -7.41 1.67 -5.21
N PHE A 76 -6.50 2.01 -4.30
CA PHE A 76 -5.08 2.14 -4.64
C PHE A 76 -4.45 0.79 -5.02
N LEU A 77 -4.79 -0.26 -4.29
CA LEU A 77 -4.35 -1.64 -4.58
C LEU A 77 -4.90 -2.15 -5.92
N GLU A 78 -6.15 -1.83 -6.25
CA GLU A 78 -6.76 -2.13 -7.56
C GLU A 78 -6.04 -1.39 -8.70
N LEU A 79 -5.72 -0.12 -8.50
CA LEU A 79 -4.95 0.68 -9.46
C LEU A 79 -3.56 0.07 -9.70
N LYS A 80 -2.82 -0.29 -8.64
CA LYS A 80 -1.53 -0.97 -8.74
C LYS A 80 -1.65 -2.27 -9.52
N SER A 81 -2.59 -3.13 -9.12
CA SER A 81 -2.82 -4.43 -9.77
C SER A 81 -3.11 -4.26 -11.26
N THR A 82 -3.91 -3.25 -11.62
CA THR A 82 -4.23 -2.93 -13.02
C THR A 82 -2.99 -2.54 -13.80
N ILE A 83 -2.17 -1.62 -13.28
CA ILE A 83 -0.93 -1.17 -13.92
C ILE A 83 0.06 -2.33 -14.08
N TYR A 84 0.20 -3.18 -13.05
CA TYR A 84 1.09 -4.33 -13.09
C TYR A 84 0.65 -5.38 -14.10
N MET A 85 -0.65 -5.68 -14.19
CA MET A 85 -1.17 -6.60 -15.21
C MET A 85 -1.04 -6.02 -16.62
N GLU A 86 -1.29 -4.72 -16.80
CA GLU A 86 -1.07 -4.04 -18.09
C GLU A 86 0.40 -4.15 -18.52
N LEU A 87 1.34 -3.94 -17.59
CA LEU A 87 2.77 -4.10 -17.84
C LEU A 87 3.11 -5.53 -18.25
N LEU A 88 2.70 -6.53 -17.48
CA LEU A 88 3.05 -7.93 -17.73
C LEU A 88 2.49 -8.42 -19.07
N ASN A 89 1.22 -8.12 -19.36
CA ASN A 89 0.59 -8.45 -20.64
C ASN A 89 1.31 -7.79 -21.81
N TYR A 90 1.79 -6.56 -21.60
CA TYR A 90 2.52 -5.86 -22.65
C TYR A 90 3.94 -6.43 -22.86
N LEU A 91 4.65 -6.78 -21.79
CA LEU A 91 5.94 -7.45 -21.87
C LEU A 91 5.84 -8.82 -22.55
N GLU A 92 4.79 -9.59 -22.25
CA GLU A 92 4.49 -10.84 -22.96
C GLU A 92 4.35 -10.62 -24.47
N GLY A 93 3.50 -9.66 -24.87
CA GLY A 93 3.33 -9.31 -26.28
C GLY A 93 4.63 -8.83 -26.93
N LEU A 94 5.50 -8.14 -26.19
CA LEU A 94 6.80 -7.67 -26.66
C LEU A 94 7.79 -8.82 -26.88
N PHE A 95 7.80 -9.84 -26.01
CA PHE A 95 8.65 -11.02 -26.16
C PHE A 95 8.25 -11.94 -27.32
N HIS A 96 7.00 -11.88 -27.77
CA HIS A 96 6.54 -12.63 -28.93
C HIS A 96 6.82 -11.95 -30.28
N GLN A 97 7.26 -10.68 -30.26
CA GLN A 97 7.50 -9.93 -31.48
C GLN A 97 8.93 -10.09 -32.00
N PRO A 98 9.12 -10.24 -33.33
CA PRO A 98 10.44 -10.40 -33.91
C PRO A 98 11.29 -9.12 -33.88
N GLN A 99 10.65 -7.94 -33.79
CA GLN A 99 11.31 -6.64 -33.72
C GLN A 99 10.50 -5.68 -32.85
N VAL A 100 11.19 -4.83 -32.10
CA VAL A 100 10.58 -3.77 -31.30
C VAL A 100 10.37 -2.54 -32.17
N THR A 101 9.16 -1.99 -32.14
CA THR A 101 8.77 -0.80 -32.92
C THR A 101 8.93 0.50 -32.13
N GLU A 102 8.83 1.65 -32.81
CA GLU A 102 8.85 2.96 -32.13
C GLU A 102 7.62 3.14 -31.21
N ASP A 103 6.45 2.65 -31.64
CA ASP A 103 5.24 2.61 -30.83
C ASP A 103 5.44 1.81 -29.53
N ASP A 104 6.27 0.75 -29.59
CA ASP A 104 6.57 -0.04 -28.41
C ASP A 104 7.39 0.72 -27.38
N VAL A 105 8.37 1.49 -27.86
CA VAL A 105 9.20 2.36 -27.00
C VAL A 105 8.33 3.43 -26.34
N ILE A 106 7.43 4.06 -27.10
CA ILE A 106 6.47 5.04 -26.56
C ILE A 106 5.59 4.38 -25.49
N ARG A 107 5.09 3.18 -25.75
CA ARG A 107 4.24 2.45 -24.80
C ARG A 107 4.97 2.07 -23.52
N LEU A 108 6.23 1.63 -23.61
CA LEU A 108 7.09 1.40 -22.44
C LEU A 108 7.31 2.67 -21.62
N GLN A 109 7.49 3.83 -22.25
CA GLN A 109 7.61 5.12 -21.55
C GLN A 109 6.33 5.47 -20.78
N PHE A 110 5.16 5.29 -21.39
CA PHE A 110 3.89 5.50 -20.68
C PHE A 110 3.70 4.53 -19.52
N LEU A 111 4.07 3.26 -19.69
CA LEU A 111 4.05 2.28 -18.59
C LEU A 111 5.03 2.66 -17.48
N THR A 112 6.19 3.18 -17.82
CA THR A 112 7.16 3.72 -16.84
C THR A 112 6.54 4.84 -16.01
N HIS A 113 5.84 5.79 -16.65
CA HIS A 113 5.15 6.86 -15.94
C HIS A 113 3.99 6.35 -15.09
N LYS A 114 3.21 5.37 -15.58
CA LYS A 114 2.15 4.74 -14.79
C LYS A 114 2.71 4.04 -13.55
N LEU A 115 3.81 3.31 -13.69
CA LEU A 115 4.51 2.68 -12.56
C LEU A 115 5.01 3.72 -11.56
N ALA A 116 5.58 4.84 -12.01
CA ALA A 116 6.08 5.88 -11.13
C ALA A 116 5.00 6.53 -10.23
N ILE A 117 3.72 6.43 -10.59
CA ILE A 117 2.60 6.97 -9.80
C ILE A 117 2.32 6.11 -8.57
N SER A 118 2.43 4.79 -8.69
CA SER A 118 1.90 3.86 -7.67
C SER A 118 2.87 2.77 -7.21
N ALA A 119 3.91 2.46 -7.97
CA ALA A 119 4.81 1.36 -7.66
C ALA A 119 5.85 1.74 -6.58
N SER A 120 6.27 0.75 -5.78
CA SER A 120 7.37 0.96 -4.84
C SER A 120 8.72 1.17 -5.55
N PRO A 121 9.68 1.80 -4.86
CA PRO A 121 11.05 1.95 -5.37
C PRO A 121 11.72 0.63 -5.79
N GLU A 122 11.42 -0.47 -5.10
CA GLU A 122 11.96 -1.80 -5.47
C GLU A 122 11.44 -2.24 -6.84
N VAL A 123 10.13 -2.11 -7.09
CA VAL A 123 9.53 -2.47 -8.39
C VAL A 123 10.13 -1.63 -9.52
N LEU A 124 10.26 -0.32 -9.32
CA LEU A 124 10.87 0.59 -10.31
C LEU A 124 12.31 0.18 -10.62
N HIS A 125 13.09 -0.17 -9.60
CA HIS A 125 14.47 -0.61 -9.78
C HIS A 125 14.56 -1.93 -10.56
N ARG A 126 13.73 -2.93 -10.24
CA ARG A 126 13.69 -4.21 -10.97
C ARG A 126 13.22 -4.03 -12.41
N TYR A 127 12.24 -3.17 -12.65
CA TYR A 127 11.76 -2.85 -13.98
C TYR A 127 12.85 -2.17 -14.83
N GLN A 128 13.59 -1.23 -14.25
CA GLN A 128 14.72 -0.59 -14.94
C GLN A 128 15.80 -1.60 -15.35
N LYS A 129 16.13 -2.55 -14.46
CA LYS A 129 17.09 -3.63 -14.76
C LYS A 129 16.59 -4.52 -15.90
N LEU A 130 15.31 -4.87 -15.92
CA LEU A 130 14.68 -5.61 -17.03
C LEU A 130 14.84 -4.85 -18.35
N LEU A 131 14.51 -3.55 -18.37
CA LEU A 131 14.64 -2.72 -19.57
C LEU A 131 16.09 -2.63 -20.09
N GLN A 132 17.08 -2.58 -19.20
CA GLN A 132 18.49 -2.56 -19.59
C GLN A 132 18.92 -3.86 -20.28
N ILE A 133 18.53 -5.02 -19.72
CA ILE A 133 18.82 -6.33 -20.31
C ILE A 133 18.10 -6.46 -21.65
N PHE A 134 16.83 -6.04 -21.70
CA PHE A 134 16.04 -6.05 -22.92
C PHE A 134 16.63 -5.16 -24.02
N ALA A 135 17.05 -3.94 -23.69
CA ALA A 135 17.66 -3.01 -24.64
C ALA A 135 19.01 -3.52 -25.19
N ALA A 136 19.81 -4.20 -24.36
CA ALA A 136 21.07 -4.81 -24.80
C ALA A 136 20.83 -5.91 -25.85
N GLY A 137 19.82 -6.77 -25.64
CA GLY A 137 19.52 -7.89 -26.52
C GLY A 137 18.90 -7.51 -27.88
N ILE A 138 18.30 -6.33 -28.01
CA ILE A 138 17.76 -5.83 -29.31
C ILE A 138 18.89 -5.46 -30.28
N GLY A 139 20.05 -5.04 -29.78
CA GLY A 139 21.18 -4.61 -30.59
C GLY A 139 21.75 -5.70 -31.48
N ASP A 140 21.70 -6.96 -31.04
CA ASP A 140 22.37 -8.10 -31.70
C ASP A 140 21.47 -8.93 -32.64
N ARG A 141 20.23 -8.48 -32.87
CA ARG A 141 19.21 -9.08 -33.78
C ARG A 141 18.80 -10.54 -33.47
N ARG A 142 19.43 -11.22 -32.50
CA ARG A 142 19.01 -12.52 -31.96
C ARG A 142 19.45 -12.61 -30.49
N LEU A 143 18.47 -12.76 -29.60
CA LEU A 143 18.76 -13.10 -28.21
C LEU A 143 19.43 -14.47 -28.15
N ASP A 144 20.67 -14.51 -27.67
CA ASP A 144 21.33 -15.76 -27.36
C ASP A 144 20.63 -16.49 -26.20
N HIS A 145 21.02 -17.73 -25.93
CA HIS A 145 20.36 -18.53 -24.90
C HIS A 145 20.56 -17.94 -23.48
N ARG A 146 21.73 -17.33 -23.22
CA ARG A 146 22.09 -16.71 -21.95
C ARG A 146 21.36 -15.39 -21.74
N GLU A 147 21.18 -14.61 -22.79
CA GLU A 147 20.42 -13.35 -22.77
C GLU A 147 18.94 -13.61 -22.50
N ARG A 148 18.38 -14.69 -23.04
CA ARG A 148 17.02 -15.15 -22.69
C ARG A 148 16.93 -15.55 -21.22
N ASP A 149 17.89 -16.31 -20.70
CA ASP A 149 17.91 -16.71 -19.30
C ASP A 149 18.02 -15.50 -18.35
N ASP A 150 18.85 -14.51 -18.70
CA ASP A 150 18.99 -13.27 -17.95
C ASP A 150 17.70 -12.45 -17.95
N LEU A 151 17.00 -12.40 -19.09
CA LEU A 151 15.72 -11.74 -19.25
C LEU A 151 14.61 -12.44 -18.43
N HIS A 152 14.53 -13.76 -18.49
CA HIS A 152 13.61 -14.55 -17.66
C HIS A 152 13.89 -14.39 -16.17
N THR A 153 15.17 -14.33 -15.78
CA THR A 153 15.58 -14.07 -14.39
C THR A 153 15.15 -12.67 -13.94
N ALA A 154 15.36 -11.65 -14.77
CA ALA A 154 14.94 -10.28 -14.46
C ALA A 154 13.41 -10.15 -14.38
N LEU A 155 12.66 -10.86 -15.22
CA LEU A 155 11.19 -10.89 -15.15
C LEU A 155 10.70 -11.56 -13.87
N ALA A 156 11.36 -12.64 -13.42
CA ALA A 156 11.04 -13.29 -12.16
C ALA A 156 11.35 -12.37 -10.96
N GLU A 157 12.48 -11.65 -10.98
CA GLU A 157 12.80 -10.65 -9.95
C GLU A 157 11.77 -9.52 -9.89
N LEU A 158 11.34 -9.01 -11.06
CA LEU A 158 10.27 -8.01 -11.15
C LEU A 158 8.95 -8.53 -10.59
N THR A 159 8.57 -9.76 -10.94
CA THR A 159 7.34 -10.40 -10.46
C THR A 159 7.36 -10.59 -8.93
N ILE A 160 8.51 -10.96 -8.36
CA ILE A 160 8.68 -11.06 -6.91
C ILE A 160 8.51 -9.68 -6.25
N ALA A 161 9.11 -8.62 -6.81
CA ALA A 161 8.98 -7.27 -6.30
C ALA A 161 7.53 -6.76 -6.38
N ILE A 162 6.84 -6.96 -7.51
CA ILE A 162 5.42 -6.63 -7.70
C ILE A 162 4.58 -7.35 -6.65
N ARG A 163 4.83 -8.64 -6.44
CA ARG A 163 4.09 -9.42 -5.45
C ARG A 163 4.34 -8.89 -4.04
N ARG A 164 5.57 -8.57 -3.67
CA ARG A 164 5.87 -7.98 -2.35
C ARG A 164 5.23 -6.60 -2.18
N ASP A 165 5.17 -5.80 -3.25
CA ASP A 165 4.52 -4.51 -3.23
C ASP A 165 3.01 -4.62 -2.98
N LEU A 166 2.35 -5.58 -3.63
CA LEU A 166 0.93 -5.87 -3.40
C LEU A 166 0.71 -6.53 -2.03
N ILE A 167 1.53 -7.53 -1.68
CA ILE A 167 1.38 -8.30 -0.44
C ILE A 167 1.72 -7.47 0.80
N GLY A 168 2.74 -6.60 0.75
CA GLY A 168 3.06 -5.70 1.86
C GLY A 168 1.90 -4.78 2.24
N GLU A 169 0.98 -4.51 1.30
CA GLU A 169 -0.29 -3.80 1.55
C GLU A 169 -1.44 -4.74 1.97
N LEU A 170 -1.35 -6.04 1.70
CA LEU A 170 -2.32 -7.09 2.04
C LEU A 170 -1.97 -7.88 3.33
N ASP A 171 -0.76 -7.74 3.88
CA ASP A 171 -0.15 -8.66 4.85
C ASP A 171 -0.72 -8.65 6.28
N ALA A 172 -1.91 -8.07 6.47
CA ALA A 172 -2.69 -8.33 7.67
C ALA A 172 -3.35 -9.75 7.66
N VAL A 173 -3.30 -10.50 6.55
CA VAL A 173 -4.13 -11.73 6.37
C VAL A 173 -3.38 -12.96 5.80
N SER A 174 -2.14 -12.85 5.31
CA SER A 174 -1.45 -13.96 4.61
C SER A 174 -0.83 -14.99 5.58
N THR A 175 -1.19 -16.28 5.47
CA THR A 175 -0.56 -17.39 6.22
C THR A 175 0.71 -17.96 5.58
N VAL A 176 1.04 -17.53 4.35
CA VAL A 176 2.19 -18.03 3.60
C VAL A 176 3.34 -17.03 3.71
N SER A 177 4.49 -17.47 4.20
CA SER A 177 5.65 -16.61 4.36
C SER A 177 6.17 -16.09 3.01
N ALA A 178 6.67 -14.85 3.00
CA ALA A 178 7.29 -14.24 1.82
C ALA A 178 8.44 -15.09 1.23
N GLN A 179 9.14 -15.85 2.08
CA GLN A 179 10.22 -16.76 1.68
C GLN A 179 9.71 -17.98 0.89
N GLU A 180 8.59 -18.58 1.32
CA GLU A 180 8.00 -19.73 0.62
C GLU A 180 7.50 -19.34 -0.76
N ILE A 181 6.93 -18.14 -0.84
CA ILE A 181 6.44 -17.52 -2.07
C ILE A 181 7.58 -17.29 -3.07
N GLU A 182 8.67 -16.68 -2.63
CA GLU A 182 9.82 -16.42 -3.47
C GLU A 182 10.41 -17.72 -4.01
N ARG A 183 10.55 -18.73 -3.15
CA ARG A 183 11.01 -20.06 -3.54
C ARG A 183 10.16 -20.65 -4.66
N ARG A 184 8.83 -20.54 -4.58
CA ARG A 184 7.90 -21.06 -5.60
C ARG A 184 8.02 -20.32 -6.93
N VAL A 185 8.12 -18.99 -6.91
CA VAL A 185 8.28 -18.21 -8.15
C VAL A 185 9.60 -18.57 -8.84
N ARG A 186 10.70 -18.67 -8.08
CA ARG A 186 11.99 -19.10 -8.63
C ARG A 186 11.97 -20.53 -9.15
N ALA A 187 11.34 -21.45 -8.44
CA ALA A 187 11.21 -22.85 -8.87
C ALA A 187 10.39 -22.97 -10.16
N ASN A 188 9.29 -22.22 -10.29
CA ASN A 188 8.49 -22.19 -11.50
C ASN A 188 9.29 -21.64 -12.69
N ASN A 189 10.03 -20.54 -12.49
CA ASN A 189 10.88 -19.97 -13.54
C ASN A 189 11.92 -20.98 -14.03
N ALA A 190 12.64 -21.63 -13.10
CA ALA A 190 13.64 -22.65 -13.44
C ALA A 190 13.03 -23.85 -14.19
N ALA A 191 11.81 -24.26 -13.85
CA ALA A 191 11.10 -25.31 -14.57
C ALA A 191 10.74 -24.89 -16.00
N THR A 192 10.35 -23.63 -16.22
CA THR A 192 10.03 -23.09 -17.55
C THR A 192 11.27 -22.98 -18.43
N THR A 193 12.40 -22.49 -17.91
CA THR A 193 13.68 -22.47 -18.65
C THR A 193 14.08 -23.88 -19.11
N ALA A 194 13.97 -24.87 -18.22
CA ALA A 194 14.30 -26.27 -18.56
C ALA A 194 13.37 -26.90 -19.62
N ILE A 195 12.20 -26.30 -19.89
CA ILE A 195 11.31 -26.72 -21.00
C ILE A 195 11.80 -26.11 -22.32
N ASP A 196 12.24 -24.85 -22.33
CA ASP A 196 12.77 -24.18 -23.54
C ASP A 196 14.04 -24.90 -24.06
N ASP A 197 14.95 -25.28 -23.16
CA ASP A 197 16.18 -26.02 -23.50
C ASP A 197 15.91 -27.35 -24.21
N ARG A 198 14.77 -28.00 -23.91
CA ARG A 198 14.38 -29.29 -24.53
C ARG A 198 13.73 -29.12 -25.90
N TYR A 199 13.34 -27.91 -26.29
CA TYR A 199 12.62 -27.62 -27.53
C TYR A 199 13.51 -27.05 -28.63
N GLN A 200 14.83 -26.90 -28.41
CA GLN A 200 15.74 -26.47 -29.46
C GLN A 200 15.90 -27.56 -30.53
N PRO A 201 15.55 -27.29 -31.80
CA PRO A 201 15.78 -28.24 -32.88
C PRO A 201 17.28 -28.36 -33.14
N VAL A 202 17.74 -29.61 -33.28
CA VAL A 202 19.09 -29.97 -33.75
C VAL A 202 19.38 -29.32 -35.11
#